data_AF-A0A2E5JB83-F1
#
_entry.id   AF-A0A2E5JB83-F1
#
_cell.length_a   1.000
_cell.length_b   1.000
_cell.length_c   1.000
_cell.angle_alpha   90.00
_cell.angle_beta   90.00
_cell.angle_gamma   90.00
#
_symmetry.space_group_name_H-M   'P 1'
#
loop_
_entity.id
_entity.type
_entity.pdbx_description
1 polymer ?
#
loop_
_entity_poly.entity_id
_entity_poly.type
_entity_poly.pdbx_seq_one_letter_code
_entity_poly.pdbx_strand_id
1 'polypeptide(L)' 'MKEKDIIDFWEVETRTEFEALALKTFKFQYHNNTVYRSFCDLINCNPVEVHSSDDIPHLPI' A
#
# COMPACT_ATOMS: atom_id res chain seq x y z
N MET A 1 -9.43 -0.95 -6.84
CA MET A 1 -9.79 -1.99 -5.85
C MET A 1 -11.30 -2.04 -5.83
N LYS A 2 -11.91 -3.17 -6.18
CA LYS A 2 -13.38 -3.30 -6.08
C LYS A 2 -13.76 -3.61 -4.63
N GLU A 3 -14.99 -3.35 -4.25
CA GLU A 3 -15.48 -3.59 -2.87
C GLU A 3 -15.37 -5.06 -2.46
N LYS A 4 -15.46 -6.00 -3.41
CA LYS A 4 -15.24 -7.45 -3.22
C LYS A 4 -13.76 -7.88 -3.09
N ASP A 5 -12.82 -6.96 -3.28
CA ASP A 5 -11.38 -7.24 -3.21
C ASP A 5 -10.77 -6.98 -1.82
N ILE A 6 -11.59 -6.54 -0.87
CA ILE A 6 -11.20 -6.14 0.48
C ILE A 6 -11.61 -7.26 1.43
N ILE A 7 -10.62 -7.87 2.06
CA ILE A 7 -10.79 -8.79 3.19
C ILE A 7 -11.08 -7.91 4.42
N ASP A 8 -11.96 -8.33 5.32
CA ASP A 8 -12.16 -7.54 6.54
C ASP A 8 -10.82 -7.49 7.32
N PHE A 9 -10.50 -6.34 7.90
CA PHE A 9 -9.28 -6.16 8.66
C PHE A 9 -9.18 -7.20 9.80
N TRP A 10 -10.33 -7.58 10.36
CA TRP A 10 -10.41 -8.59 11.43
C TRP A 10 -10.17 -10.03 10.95
N GLU A 11 -10.23 -10.29 9.65
CA GLU A 11 -10.03 -11.63 9.06
C GLU A 11 -8.56 -11.90 8.69
N VAL A 12 -7.66 -10.91 8.82
CA VAL A 12 -6.23 -11.09 8.53
C VAL A 12 -5.56 -11.83 9.69
N GLU A 13 -5.19 -13.09 9.49
CA GLU A 13 -4.62 -13.95 10.55
C GLU A 13 -3.12 -14.19 10.37
N THR A 14 -2.63 -14.18 9.13
CA THR A 14 -1.24 -14.52 8.83
C THR A 14 -0.42 -13.33 8.33
N ARG A 15 0.89 -13.39 8.56
CA ARG A 15 1.83 -12.39 8.04
C ARG A 15 1.77 -12.30 6.50
N THR A 16 1.58 -13.42 5.82
CA THR A 16 1.50 -13.47 4.35
C THR A 16 0.25 -12.76 3.81
N GLU A 17 -0.89 -12.93 4.47
CA GLU A 17 -2.13 -12.22 4.12
C GLU A 17 -2.00 -10.72 4.35
N PHE A 18 -1.44 -10.33 5.50
CA PHE A 18 -1.14 -8.93 5.79
C PHE A 18 -0.24 -8.33 4.71
N GLU A 19 0.83 -9.02 4.35
CA GLU A 19 1.80 -8.54 3.35
C GLU A 19 1.14 -8.30 1.99
N ALA A 20 0.34 -9.26 1.53
CA ALA A 20 -0.38 -9.15 0.27
C ALA A 20 -1.39 -7.98 0.30
N LEU A 21 -2.10 -7.80 1.42
CA LEU A 21 -3.07 -6.72 1.60
C LEU A 21 -2.39 -5.35 1.70
N ALA A 22 -1.26 -5.25 2.39
CA ALA A 22 -0.47 -4.03 2.53
C ALA A 22 0.06 -3.56 1.17
N LEU A 23 0.67 -4.45 0.38
CA LEU A 23 1.15 -4.13 -0.97
C LEU A 23 0.02 -3.74 -1.92
N LYS A 24 -1.14 -4.42 -1.81
CA LYS A 24 -2.34 -4.08 -2.60
C LYS A 24 -2.88 -2.70 -2.22
N THR A 25 -2.92 -2.40 -0.92
CA THR A 25 -3.35 -1.11 -0.38
C THR A 25 -2.41 0.00 -0.82
N PHE A 26 -1.09 -0.21 -0.71
CA PHE A 26 -0.08 0.73 -1.20
C PHE A 26 -0.30 1.07 -2.68
N LYS A 27 -0.41 0.06 -3.56
CA LYS A 27 -0.66 0.28 -4.99
C LYS A 27 -1.95 1.06 -5.22
N PHE A 28 -3.02 0.73 -4.49
CA PHE A 28 -4.28 1.46 -4.59
C PHE A 28 -4.12 2.93 -4.18
N GLN A 29 -3.45 3.20 -3.04
CA GLN A 29 -3.20 4.55 -2.56
C GLN A 29 -2.33 5.34 -3.54
N TYR A 30 -1.24 4.76 -4.06
CA TYR A 30 -0.38 5.42 -5.06
C TYR A 30 -1.18 5.87 -6.29
N HIS A 31 -2.11 5.04 -6.78
CA HIS A 31 -2.92 5.41 -7.96
C HIS A 31 -4.05 6.40 -7.66
N ASN A 32 -4.69 6.30 -6.49
CA ASN A 32 -5.97 7.00 -6.22
C ASN A 32 -5.86 8.16 -5.23
N ASN A 33 -4.82 8.20 -4.40
CA ASN A 33 -4.58 9.29 -3.44
C ASN A 33 -3.50 10.22 -4.00
N THR A 34 -3.91 11.39 -4.49
CA THR A 34 -3.00 12.37 -5.10
C THR A 34 -1.95 12.90 -4.12
N VAL A 35 -2.31 13.09 -2.85
CA VAL A 35 -1.39 13.56 -1.79
C VAL A 35 -0.30 12.52 -1.56
N TYR A 36 -0.71 11.25 -1.37
CA TYR A 36 0.23 10.17 -1.13
C TYR A 36 1.15 9.90 -2.34
N ARG A 37 0.59 9.93 -3.57
CA ARG A 37 1.40 9.82 -4.79
C ARG A 37 2.42 10.95 -4.90
N SER A 38 2.00 12.19 -4.66
CA SER A 38 2.90 13.36 -4.73
C SER A 38 4.06 13.23 -3.73
N PHE A 39 3.80 12.67 -2.54
CA PHE A 39 4.85 12.35 -1.58
C PHE A 39 5.80 11.25 -2.08
N CYS A 40 5.27 10.15 -2.62
CA CYS A 40 6.10 9.08 -3.17
C CYS A 40 6.99 9.60 -4.31
N ASP A 41 6.44 10.44 -5.20
CA ASP A 41 7.18 11.05 -6.31
C ASP A 41 8.28 11.99 -5.79
N LEU A 42 8.01 12.77 -4.73
CA LEU A 42 8.99 13.68 -4.10
C LEU A 42 10.23 12.94 -3.57
N ILE A 43 10.04 11.74 -3.02
CA ILE A 43 11.14 10.92 -2.49
C ILE A 43 11.73 9.96 -3.53
N ASN A 44 11.34 10.08 -4.81
CA ASN A 44 11.72 9.18 -5.91
C ASN A 44 11.40 7.70 -5.64
N CYS A 45 10.30 7.42 -4.95
CA CYS A 45 9.84 6.05 -4.70
C CYS A 45 9.05 5.53 -5.91
N ASN A 46 9.59 4.53 -6.63
CA ASN A 46 8.86 3.84 -7.69
C ASN A 46 8.02 2.70 -7.10
N PRO A 47 6.70 2.61 -7.37
CA PRO A 47 5.86 1.54 -6.84
C PRO A 47 6.26 0.12 -7.27
N VAL A 48 7.11 -0.03 -8.30
CA VAL A 48 7.67 -1.33 -8.73
C VAL A 48 8.75 -1.85 -7.79
N GLU A 49 9.41 -0.95 -7.04
CA GLU A 49 10.52 -1.28 -6.13
C GLU A 49 10.04 -1.64 -4.72
N VAL A 50 8.75 -1.46 -4.43
CA VAL A 50 8.13 -1.82 -3.15
C VAL A 50 7.73 -3.30 -3.18
N HIS A 51 8.53 -4.14 -2.51
CA HIS A 51 8.36 -5.60 -2.50
C HIS A 51 7.85 -6.14 -1.18
N SER A 52 7.96 -5.35 -0.11
CA SER A 52 7.46 -5.69 1.22
C SER A 52 6.69 -4.54 1.88
N SER A 53 5.96 -4.83 2.94
CA SER A 53 5.27 -3.82 3.76
C SER A 53 6.24 -2.86 4.43
N ASP A 54 7.46 -3.31 4.73
CA ASP A 54 8.54 -2.49 5.31
C ASP A 54 9.11 -1.46 4.30
N ASP A 55 8.95 -1.70 3.00
CA ASP A 55 9.39 -0.78 1.93
C ASP A 55 8.38 0.35 1.66
N ILE A 56 7.18 0.28 2.25
CA ILE A 56 6.12 1.26 1.97
C ILE A 56 6.50 2.62 2.57
N PRO A 57 6.52 3.71 1.78
CA PRO A 57 6.94 5.01 2.28
C PRO A 57 5.86 5.63 3.18
N HIS A 58 6.22 5.93 4.43
CA HIS A 58 5.28 6.51 5.40
C HIS A 58 5.17 8.03 5.21
N LEU A 59 3.94 8.54 5.12
CA LEU A 59 3.71 9.98 5.08
C LEU A 59 4.13 10.60 6.42
N PRO A 60 4.97 11.66 6.43
CA PRO A 60 5.33 12.36 7.66
C PRO A 60 4.12 13.13 8.19
N ILE A 61 3.62 12.73 9.36
CA ILE A 61 2.52 13.34 10.13
C ILE A 61 2.98 13.71 11.53
#